data_AF-A0A815GYA9-F1
#
_entry.id   AF-A0A815GYA9-F1
#
_cell.length_a   1.000
_cell.length_b   1.000
_cell.length_c   1.000
_cell.angle_alpha   90.00
_cell.angle_beta   90.00
_cell.angle_gamma   90.00
#
_symmetry.space_group_name_H-M   'P 1'
#
loop_
_entity.id
_entity.type
_entity.pdbx_description
1 polymer ?
#
loop_
_entity_poly.entity_id
_entity_poly.type
_entity_poly.pdbx_seq_one_letter_code
_entity_poly.pdbx_strand_id
1 'polypeptide(L)'
;MALFQRNQIGFKEEQHGTVTPANDLARLMYYFNCVCYVIQYNDSDVSRLRNCHNWASLSAAEIRLLLALCSTLSPDVFNNKVFFQSDALCGSSQNKFFEISQVSNQLLAVDSIIIAGRRYRVNKIMTYKMSWMYNNYINPMQRIAQ
;
A
#
# COMPACT_ATOMS: atom_id res chain seq x y z
N MET A 1 -28.85 -5.06 2.62
CA MET A 1 -28.72 -3.59 2.82
C MET A 1 -28.27 -3.40 4.26
N ALA A 2 -27.00 -3.10 4.49
CA ALA A 2 -26.45 -2.96 5.84
C ALA A 2 -26.33 -1.47 6.17
N LEU A 3 -27.06 -1.02 7.20
CA LEU A 3 -26.99 0.32 7.77
C LEU A 3 -25.68 0.46 8.57
N PHE A 4 -24.89 1.47 8.23
CA PHE A 4 -23.65 1.81 8.93
C PHE A 4 -23.91 2.88 9.99
N GLN A 5 -23.79 2.52 11.26
CA GLN A 5 -23.85 3.44 12.38
C GLN A 5 -22.44 4.02 12.62
N ARG A 6 -22.30 5.34 12.52
CA ARG A 6 -21.07 6.09 12.83
C ARG A 6 -20.75 5.96 14.32
N ASN A 7 -19.89 5.02 14.69
CA ASN A 7 -19.16 5.10 15.95
C ASN A 7 -17.82 5.80 15.69
N GLN A 8 -17.59 6.90 16.41
CA GLN A 8 -16.33 7.64 16.46
C GLN A 8 -15.25 6.77 17.11
N ILE A 9 -14.68 5.86 16.33
CA ILE A 9 -13.53 5.06 16.75
C ILE A 9 -12.30 5.94 16.51
N GLY A 10 -11.57 6.24 17.58
CA GLY A 10 -10.34 7.01 17.54
C GLY A 10 -9.24 6.26 16.80
N PHE A 11 -9.29 6.32 15.46
CA PHE A 11 -8.21 5.86 14.62
C PHE A 11 -7.04 6.83 14.79
N LYS A 12 -5.87 6.31 15.17
CA LYS A 12 -4.63 7.08 15.03
C LYS A 12 -4.36 7.21 13.54
N GLU A 13 -4.85 8.30 12.97
CA GLU A 13 -4.64 8.64 11.58
C GLU A 13 -3.16 9.01 11.40
N GLU A 14 -2.33 8.07 10.96
CA GLU A 14 -1.02 8.42 10.41
C GLU A 14 -1.24 9.01 9.02
N GLN A 15 -1.53 10.31 8.97
CA GLN A 15 -1.57 11.06 7.72
C GLN A 15 -0.14 11.12 7.14
N HIS A 16 0.19 10.16 6.27
CA HIS A 16 1.32 10.32 5.36
C HIS A 16 0.87 11.27 4.24
N GLY A 17 0.92 12.59 4.54
CA GLY A 17 0.69 13.67 3.59
C GLY A 17 1.75 13.66 2.49
N THR A 18 1.60 12.76 1.53
CA THR A 18 2.51 12.65 0.38
C THR A 18 1.71 13.02 -0.85
N VAL A 19 2.04 14.19 -1.42
CA VAL A 19 1.55 14.65 -2.72
C VAL A 19 1.66 13.48 -3.70
N THR A 20 0.54 13.07 -4.32
CA THR A 20 0.55 12.00 -5.33
C THR A 20 1.61 12.34 -6.37
N PRO A 21 2.68 11.55 -6.52
CA PRO A 21 3.76 11.93 -7.42
C PRO A 21 3.26 12.01 -8.86
N ALA A 22 3.74 12.99 -9.63
CA ALA A 22 3.34 13.12 -11.03
C ALA A 22 3.98 12.05 -11.93
N ASN A 23 5.14 11.52 -11.53
CA ASN A 23 5.92 10.55 -12.28
C ASN A 23 5.54 9.10 -11.94
N ASP A 24 5.53 8.21 -12.94
CA ASP A 24 5.12 6.82 -12.78
C ASP A 24 6.07 5.98 -11.90
N LEU A 25 7.39 6.22 -11.96
CA LEU A 25 8.33 5.56 -11.05
C LEU A 25 8.07 5.99 -9.61
N ALA A 26 7.90 7.29 -9.38
CA ALA A 26 7.62 7.81 -8.05
C ALA A 26 6.31 7.25 -7.47
N ARG A 27 5.29 7.07 -8.32
CA ARG A 27 4.02 6.40 -7.97
C ARG A 27 4.22 4.94 -7.57
N LEU A 28 5.03 4.19 -8.33
CA LEU A 28 5.37 2.80 -7.98
C LEU A 28 6.19 2.71 -6.70
N MET A 29 7.14 3.62 -6.48
CA MET A 29 7.90 3.70 -5.22
C MET A 29 6.97 3.99 -4.04
N TYR A 30 5.97 4.86 -4.23
CA TYR A 30 4.98 5.15 -3.21
C TYR A 30 4.11 3.93 -2.91
N TYR A 31 3.60 3.23 -3.93
CA TYR A 31 2.91 1.95 -3.78
C TYR A 31 3.77 0.94 -3.01
N PHE A 32 5.02 0.77 -3.41
CA PHE A 32 5.95 -0.16 -2.78
C PHE A 32 6.22 0.20 -1.32
N ASN A 33 6.35 1.50 -1.01
CA ASN A 33 6.47 1.95 0.37
C ASN A 33 5.23 1.61 1.21
N CYS A 34 4.02 1.76 0.66
CA CYS A 34 2.78 1.35 1.34
C CYS A 34 2.75 -0.17 1.61
N VAL A 35 3.19 -0.99 0.64
CA VAL A 35 3.34 -2.44 0.84
C VAL A 35 4.30 -2.71 2.00
N CYS A 36 5.53 -2.19 1.93
CA CYS A 36 6.54 -2.38 2.98
C CYS A 36 6.06 -1.94 4.36
N TYR A 37 5.32 -0.84 4.43
CA TYR A 37 4.75 -0.33 5.68
C TYR A 37 3.73 -1.32 6.28
N VAL A 38 2.85 -1.88 5.46
CA VAL A 38 1.81 -2.84 5.92
C VAL A 38 2.40 -4.17 6.36
N ILE A 39 3.37 -4.71 5.60
CA ILE A 39 4.01 -5.99 5.93
C ILE A 39 5.22 -5.83 6.88
N GLN A 40 5.49 -4.61 7.34
CA GLN A 40 6.62 -4.25 8.20
C GLN A 40 7.98 -4.72 7.64
N TYR A 41 8.12 -4.70 6.32
CA TYR A 41 9.37 -5.08 5.65
C TYR A 41 10.30 -3.88 5.62
N ASN A 42 11.37 -3.95 6.43
CA ASN A 42 12.32 -2.86 6.64
C ASN A 42 13.76 -3.27 6.33
N ASP A 43 13.95 -3.88 5.17
CA ASP A 43 15.26 -4.26 4.67
C ASP A 43 16.01 -3.03 4.13
N SER A 44 17.29 -2.90 4.50
CA SER A 44 18.14 -1.79 4.06
C SER A 44 18.31 -1.77 2.55
N ASP A 45 18.28 -2.96 1.91
CA ASP A 45 18.56 -3.13 0.50
C ASP A 45 17.46 -2.52 -0.39
N VAL A 46 16.24 -2.37 0.16
CA VAL A 46 15.09 -1.78 -0.55
C VAL A 46 14.74 -0.38 -0.06
N SER A 47 15.48 0.16 0.91
CA SER A 47 15.21 1.48 1.52
C SER A 47 15.16 2.61 0.48
N ARG A 48 16.08 2.58 -0.50
CA ARG A 48 16.13 3.53 -1.62
C ARG A 48 14.87 3.48 -2.49
N LEU A 49 14.32 2.28 -2.72
CA LEU A 49 13.14 2.06 -3.55
C LEU A 49 11.84 2.57 -2.90
N ARG A 50 11.86 2.86 -1.60
CA ARG A 50 10.73 3.39 -0.84
C ARG A 50 10.65 4.91 -0.81
N ASN A 51 11.74 5.61 -1.15
CA ASN A 51 11.78 7.06 -1.14
C ASN A 51 11.33 7.65 -2.49
N CYS A 52 10.02 7.86 -2.64
CA CYS A 52 9.44 8.38 -3.88
C CYS A 52 9.98 9.75 -4.33
N HIS A 53 10.61 10.55 -3.46
CA HIS A 53 11.22 11.82 -3.86
C HIS A 53 12.52 11.65 -4.68
N ASN A 54 13.18 10.49 -4.55
CA ASN A 54 14.45 10.21 -5.23
C ASN A 54 14.28 9.39 -6.52
N TRP A 55 13.08 9.36 -7.09
CA TRP A 55 12.76 8.58 -8.30
C TRP A 55 13.69 8.91 -9.47
N ALA A 56 14.09 10.17 -9.62
CA ALA A 56 14.95 10.65 -10.71
C ALA A 56 16.41 10.15 -10.59
N SER A 57 16.80 9.67 -9.41
CA SER A 57 18.16 9.20 -9.12
C SER A 57 18.29 7.67 -9.19
N LEU A 58 17.23 6.95 -9.54
CA LEU A 58 17.27 5.50 -9.68
C LEU A 58 18.06 5.10 -10.93
N SER A 59 19.01 4.19 -10.76
CA SER A 59 19.68 3.52 -11.86
C SER A 59 18.72 2.59 -12.62
N ALA A 60 19.06 2.24 -13.87
CA ALA A 60 18.29 1.27 -14.64
C ALA A 60 18.18 -0.11 -13.95
N ALA A 61 19.19 -0.50 -13.16
CA ALA A 61 19.13 -1.72 -12.36
C ALA A 61 18.11 -1.61 -11.22
N GLU A 62 18.08 -0.48 -10.51
CA GLU A 62 17.10 -0.21 -9.45
C GLU A 62 15.67 -0.11 -9.99
N ILE A 63 15.47 0.49 -11.18
CA ILE A 63 14.16 0.53 -11.84
C ILE A 63 13.66 -0.88 -12.15
N ARG A 64 14.52 -1.74 -12.73
CA ARG A 64 14.16 -3.14 -13.01
C ARG A 64 13.83 -3.91 -11.74
N LEU A 65 14.61 -3.70 -10.67
CA LEU A 65 14.34 -4.30 -9.37
C LEU A 65 13.00 -3.84 -8.80
N LEU A 66 12.69 -2.54 -8.85
CA LEU A 66 11.40 -1.99 -8.42
C LEU A 66 10.23 -2.63 -9.19
N LEU A 67 10.33 -2.74 -10.51
CA LEU A 67 9.28 -3.37 -11.33
C LEU A 67 9.09 -4.85 -11.00
N ALA A 68 10.18 -5.59 -10.81
CA ALA A 68 10.12 -6.99 -10.41
C ALA A 68 9.48 -7.17 -9.02
N LEU A 69 9.82 -6.30 -8.07
CA LEU A 69 9.22 -6.27 -6.75
C LEU A 69 7.73 -5.90 -6.81
N CYS A 70 7.34 -4.85 -7.55
CA CYS A 70 5.93 -4.47 -7.74
C CYS A 70 5.11 -5.53 -8.49
N SER A 71 5.74 -6.32 -9.36
CA SER A 71 5.08 -7.46 -10.02
C SER A 71 4.88 -8.63 -9.05
N THR A 72 5.90 -8.95 -8.24
CA THR A 72 5.85 -10.02 -7.24
C THR A 72 4.90 -9.69 -6.09
N LEU A 73 4.90 -8.42 -5.69
CA LEU A 73 4.07 -7.85 -4.64
C LEU A 73 2.93 -7.08 -5.30
N SER A 74 2.17 -7.74 -6.17
CA SER A 74 0.99 -7.12 -6.80
C SER A 74 -0.15 -6.94 -5.79
N PRO A 75 -1.10 -6.03 -6.05
CA PRO A 75 -2.28 -5.84 -5.20
C PRO A 75 -3.05 -7.13 -4.92
N ASP A 76 -3.08 -8.08 -5.87
CA ASP A 76 -3.78 -9.36 -5.72
C ASP A 76 -3.22 -10.22 -4.59
N VAL A 77 -1.94 -10.05 -4.25
CA VAL A 77 -1.32 -10.73 -3.10
C VAL A 77 -1.95 -10.25 -1.79
N PHE A 78 -2.35 -8.97 -1.72
CA PHE A 78 -2.75 -8.26 -0.50
C PHE A 78 -4.24 -7.99 -0.36
N ASN A 79 -4.96 -7.94 -1.48
CA ASN A 79 -6.38 -7.61 -1.54
C ASN A 79 -7.19 -8.56 -0.64
N ASN A 80 -8.10 -7.96 0.14
CA ASN A 80 -8.95 -8.65 1.13
C ASN A 80 -8.19 -9.38 2.25
N LYS A 81 -6.88 -9.15 2.38
CA LYS A 81 -6.06 -9.69 3.49
C LYS A 81 -5.53 -8.55 4.35
N VAL A 82 -4.85 -7.61 3.69
CA VAL A 82 -4.23 -6.45 4.33
C VAL A 82 -4.49 -5.15 3.58
N PHE A 83 -4.91 -5.23 2.31
CA PHE A 83 -5.37 -4.11 1.51
C PHE A 83 -6.88 -4.24 1.28
N PHE A 84 -7.63 -3.18 1.59
CA PHE A 84 -9.09 -3.19 1.50
C PHE A 84 -9.60 -1.95 0.77
N GLN A 85 -10.35 -2.16 -0.31
CA GLN A 85 -11.02 -1.04 -0.97
C GLN A 85 -12.17 -0.53 -0.08
N SER A 86 -12.13 0.74 0.32
CA SER A 86 -13.21 1.35 1.12
C SER A 86 -13.16 2.89 1.08
N ASP A 87 -14.06 3.50 0.33
CA ASP A 87 -14.21 4.96 0.32
C ASP A 87 -14.66 5.51 1.68
N ALA A 88 -15.50 4.76 2.40
CA ALA A 88 -16.02 5.14 3.71
C ALA A 88 -14.90 5.26 4.76
N LEU A 89 -13.98 4.29 4.80
CA LEU A 89 -12.84 4.33 5.72
C LEU A 89 -11.78 5.34 5.28
N CYS A 90 -11.62 5.55 3.97
CA CYS A 90 -10.69 6.54 3.43
C CYS A 90 -11.16 7.98 3.64
N GLY A 91 -12.46 8.26 3.71
CA GLY A 91 -12.98 9.63 3.88
C GLY A 91 -12.48 10.58 2.80
N SER A 92 -11.76 11.64 3.18
CA SER A 92 -11.15 12.60 2.24
C SER A 92 -9.81 12.13 1.64
N SER A 93 -9.13 11.17 2.27
CA SER A 93 -7.84 10.64 1.82
C SER A 93 -7.99 9.64 0.68
N GLN A 94 -6.92 9.41 -0.09
CA GLN A 94 -6.88 8.40 -1.15
C GLN A 94 -6.60 6.99 -0.61
N ASN A 95 -5.87 6.91 0.51
CA ASN A 95 -5.64 5.70 1.29
C ASN A 95 -5.43 6.07 2.76
N LYS A 96 -5.61 5.09 3.66
CA LYS A 96 -5.34 5.22 5.10
C LYS A 96 -4.78 3.92 5.67
N PHE A 97 -3.99 4.03 6.72
CA PHE A 97 -3.46 2.89 7.47
C PHE A 97 -4.15 2.77 8.82
N PHE A 98 -4.33 1.53 9.28
CA PHE A 98 -4.91 1.23 10.58
C PHE A 98 -4.13 0.08 11.24
N GLU A 99 -4.00 0.10 12.56
CA GLU A 99 -3.55 -1.07 13.33
C GLU A 99 -4.72 -2.07 13.43
N ILE A 100 -4.47 -3.38 13.29
CA ILE A 100 -5.52 -4.43 13.37
C ILE A 100 -6.32 -4.33 14.68
N SER A 101 -5.66 -4.02 15.79
CA SER A 101 -6.30 -3.84 17.09
C SER A 101 -7.41 -2.77 17.07
N GLN A 102 -7.38 -1.85 16.11
CA GLN A 102 -8.37 -0.79 15.92
C GLN A 102 -9.52 -1.20 14.99
N VAL A 103 -9.42 -2.33 14.28
CA VAL A 103 -10.37 -2.75 13.23
C VAL A 103 -11.11 -4.05 13.55
N SER A 104 -10.85 -4.63 14.74
CA SER A 104 -11.32 -5.93 15.25
C SER A 104 -12.80 -6.27 14.99
N ASN A 105 -13.70 -5.27 14.89
CA ASN A 105 -15.13 -5.50 14.69
C ASN A 105 -15.65 -5.28 13.25
N GLN A 106 -14.83 -4.85 12.29
CA GLN A 106 -15.31 -4.38 10.97
C GLN A 106 -14.65 -5.04 9.76
N LEU A 107 -13.46 -5.64 9.92
CA LEU A 107 -12.71 -6.25 8.82
C LEU A 107 -12.12 -7.59 9.28
N LEU A 108 -12.35 -8.65 8.52
CA LEU A 108 -11.68 -9.95 8.69
C LEU A 108 -10.22 -9.80 8.25
N ALA A 109 -9.39 -9.18 9.10
CA ALA A 109 -7.95 -9.13 8.89
C ALA A 109 -7.33 -10.47 9.33
N VAL A 110 -6.44 -11.02 8.52
CA VAL A 110 -5.71 -12.26 8.84
C VAL A 110 -4.49 -11.95 9.71
N ASP A 111 -4.21 -12.78 10.72
CA ASP A 111 -3.05 -12.58 11.62
C ASP A 111 -1.70 -12.70 10.91
N SER A 112 -1.65 -13.42 9.79
CA SER A 112 -0.45 -13.55 8.97
C SER A 112 -0.78 -13.78 7.49
N ILE A 113 0.13 -13.37 6.62
CA ILE A 113 0.11 -13.66 5.19
C ILE A 113 1.41 -14.36 4.77
N ILE A 114 1.33 -15.21 3.75
CA ILE A 114 2.51 -15.85 3.15
C ILE A 114 2.77 -15.17 1.81
N ILE A 115 4.00 -14.66 1.65
CA ILE A 115 4.49 -14.04 0.42
C ILE A 115 5.80 -14.70 0.07
N ALA A 116 5.92 -15.25 -1.14
CA ALA A 116 7.13 -15.93 -1.61
C ALA A 116 7.71 -16.94 -0.59
N GLY A 117 6.84 -17.72 0.07
CA GLY A 117 7.22 -18.73 1.06
C GLY A 117 7.61 -18.19 2.45
N ARG A 118 7.66 -16.86 2.64
CA ARG A 118 7.89 -16.22 3.94
C ARG A 118 6.56 -15.83 4.58
N ARG A 119 6.41 -16.13 5.88
CA ARG A 119 5.25 -15.71 6.68
C ARG A 119 5.52 -14.32 7.27
N TYR A 120 4.61 -13.38 7.02
CA TYR A 120 4.62 -12.03 7.57
C TYR A 120 3.47 -11.90 8.57
N ARG A 121 3.78 -11.41 9.78
CA ARG A 121 2.75 -11.06 10.75
C ARG A 121 2.09 -9.77 10.30
N VAL A 122 0.76 -9.76 10.26
CA VAL A 122 0.01 -8.55 9.93
C VAL A 122 -0.36 -7.88 11.23
N ASN A 123 0.11 -6.65 11.42
CA ASN A 123 -0.35 -5.79 12.52
C ASN A 123 -1.03 -4.52 11.98
N LYS A 124 -0.82 -4.20 10.70
CA LYS A 124 -1.38 -3.03 10.03
C LYS A 124 -2.16 -3.45 8.80
N ILE A 125 -3.18 -2.69 8.46
CA ILE A 125 -3.90 -2.80 7.20
C ILE A 125 -3.89 -1.45 6.49
N MET A 126 -4.10 -1.47 5.17
CA MET A 126 -4.35 -0.29 4.38
C MET A 126 -5.75 -0.35 3.79
N THR A 127 -6.49 0.74 3.90
CA THR A 127 -7.68 0.98 3.08
C THR A 127 -7.34 1.93 1.95
N TYR A 128 -7.98 1.77 0.81
CA TYR A 128 -7.75 2.64 -0.35
C TYR A 128 -9.03 2.91 -1.14
N LYS A 129 -9.05 4.04 -1.85
CA LYS A 129 -10.00 4.33 -2.92
C LYS A 129 -9.49 3.75 -4.22
N MET A 130 -10.37 3.28 -5.10
CA MET A 130 -9.93 2.66 -6.36
C MET A 130 -9.06 3.60 -7.23
N SER A 131 -9.32 4.91 -7.16
CA SER A 131 -8.48 5.95 -7.78
C SER A 131 -7.02 5.89 -7.33
N TRP A 132 -6.76 5.60 -6.04
CA TRP A 132 -5.40 5.42 -5.53
C TRP A 132 -4.70 4.24 -6.21
N MET A 133 -5.40 3.12 -6.40
CA MET A 133 -4.84 1.92 -7.01
C MET A 133 -4.52 2.14 -8.49
N TYR A 134 -5.43 2.79 -9.23
CA TYR A 134 -5.18 3.16 -10.61
C TYR A 134 -4.00 4.12 -10.76
N ASN A 135 -3.95 5.15 -9.91
CA ASN A 135 -2.93 6.17 -10.00
C ASN A 135 -1.54 5.69 -9.56
N ASN A 136 -1.45 4.82 -8.55
CA ASN A 136 -0.17 4.47 -7.94
C ASN A 136 0.37 3.09 -8.34
N TYR A 137 -0.46 2.21 -8.92
CA TYR A 137 -0.02 0.88 -9.33
C TYR A 137 -0.41 0.54 -10.77
N ILE A 138 -1.71 0.46 -11.07
CA ILE A 138 -2.19 -0.15 -12.34
C ILE A 138 -1.68 0.65 -13.54
N ASN A 139 -1.93 1.95 -13.58
CA ASN A 139 -1.55 2.77 -14.73
C ASN A 139 -0.02 2.94 -14.84
N PRO A 140 0.73 3.20 -13.76
CA PRO A 140 2.19 3.23 -13.81
C PRO A 140 2.82 1.92 -14.30
N MET A 141 2.38 0.76 -13.79
CA MET A 141 2.87 -0.55 -14.25
C MET A 141 2.63 -0.73 -15.76
N GLN A 142 1.43 -0.39 -16.25
CA GLN A 142 1.10 -0.48 -17.67
C GLN A 142 1.94 0.44 -18.55
N ARG A 143 2.21 1.68 -18.12
CA ARG A 143 2.99 2.63 -18.92
C ARG A 143 4.49 2.34 -18.94
N ILE A 144 5.04 1.74 -17.88
CA ILE A 144 6.48 1.43 -17.80
C ILE A 144 6.81 0.05 -18.37
N ALA A 145 5.88 -0.91 -18.33
CA ALA A 145 6.09 -2.26 -18.86
C ALA A 145 5.87 -2.40 -20.38
N GLN A 146 5.50 -1.30 -21.06
CA GLN A 146 5.44 -1.20 -22.53
C GLN A 146 6.82 -0.90 -23.11
#